data_AF-A0A9E1GML3-F1
#
_entry.id   AF-A0A9E1GML3-F1
#
_cell.length_a   1.000
_cell.length_b   1.000
_cell.length_c   1.000
_cell.angle_alpha   90.00
_cell.angle_beta   90.00
_cell.angle_gamma   90.00
#
_symmetry.space_group_name_H-M   'P 1'
#
loop_
_entity.id
_entity.type
_entity.pdbx_description
1 polymer ?
#
loop_
_entity_poly.entity_id
_entity_poly.type
_entity_poly.pdbx_seq_one_letter_code
_entity_poly.pdbx_strand_id
1 'polypeptide(L)' 'MNPFDNAFERKWTLIFLFEFFFIMMPFPWFYDLEYTPWLFGVPRFIYCWLAYGLLVIGTIALWWRSCMKRPEYQEYED' A
#
# COMPACT_ATOMS: atom_id res chain seq x y z
N MET A 1 14.28 -17.61 1.39
CA MET A 1 14.22 -16.73 0.21
C MET A 1 14.64 -15.33 0.64
N ASN A 2 15.65 -14.73 0.00
CA ASN A 2 15.94 -13.31 0.17
C ASN A 2 15.02 -12.53 -0.80
N PRO A 3 14.33 -11.46 -0.36
CA PRO A 3 13.40 -10.69 -1.20
C PRO A 3 14.00 -10.14 -2.50
N PHE A 4 15.33 -10.09 -2.61
CA PHE A 4 16.05 -9.55 -3.76
C PHE A 4 16.52 -10.61 -4.77
N ASP A 5 16.38 -11.90 -4.46
CA ASP A 5 16.84 -13.00 -5.32
C ASP A 5 15.92 -13.22 -6.52
N ASN A 6 14.61 -13.01 -6.33
CA ASN A 6 13.60 -13.18 -7.38
C ASN A 6 13.11 -11.81 -7.88
N ALA A 7 13.01 -11.65 -9.20
CA ALA A 7 12.47 -10.44 -9.82
C ALA A 7 11.03 -10.14 -9.37
N PHE A 8 10.23 -11.17 -9.08
CA PHE A 8 8.87 -11.02 -8.56
C PHE A 8 8.85 -10.41 -7.15
N GLU A 9 9.59 -11.03 -6.23
CA GLU A 9 9.69 -10.58 -4.84
C GLU A 9 10.27 -9.17 -4.80
N ARG A 10 11.37 -8.93 -5.53
CA ARG A 10 12.00 -7.61 -5.61
C ARG A 10 11.03 -6.54 -6.08
N LYS A 11 10.24 -6.82 -7.12
CA LYS A 11 9.24 -5.86 -7.63
C LYS A 11 8.23 -5.49 -6.53
N TRP A 12 7.65 -6.49 -5.87
CA TRP A 12 6.61 -6.24 -4.87
C TRP A 12 7.15 -5.65 -3.57
N THR A 13 8.34 -6.08 -3.13
CA THR A 13 9.07 -5.46 -2.02
C THR A 13 9.31 -3.98 -2.29
N LEU A 14 9.76 -3.61 -3.50
CA LEU A 14 9.96 -2.19 -3.85
C LEU A 14 8.64 -1.40 -3.85
N ILE A 15 7.55 -1.99 -4.33
CA ILE A 15 6.23 -1.36 -4.32
C ILE A 15 5.78 -1.09 -2.88
N PHE A 16 5.81 -2.09 -2.00
CA PHE A 16 5.39 -1.94 -0.61
C PHE A 16 6.32 -1.02 0.19
N LEU A 17 7.63 -1.05 -0.07
CA LEU A 17 8.56 -0.11 0.55
C LEU A 17 8.30 1.32 0.09
N PHE A 18 7.97 1.53 -1.18
CA PHE A 18 7.61 2.84 -1.70
C PHE A 18 6.30 3.35 -1.06
N GLU A 19 5.27 2.50 -0.97
CA GLU A 19 4.03 2.84 -0.28
C GLU A 19 4.29 3.16 1.21
N PHE A 20 5.10 2.36 1.89
CA PHE A 20 5.46 2.62 3.28
C PHE A 20 6.22 3.94 3.45
N PHE A 21 7.20 4.20 2.58
CA PHE A 21 7.94 5.47 2.60
C PHE A 21 7.01 6.66 2.33
N PHE A 22 6.13 6.55 1.33
CA PHE A 22 5.27 7.64 0.91
C PHE A 22 4.28 8.08 1.98
N ILE A 23 3.69 7.15 2.73
CA ILE A 23 2.76 7.48 3.83
C ILE A 23 3.46 8.08 5.05
N MET A 24 4.73 7.71 5.27
CA MET A 24 5.54 8.24 6.38
C MET A 24 6.04 9.67 6.14
N MET A 25 6.03 10.13 4.89
CA MET A 25 6.43 11.49 4.57
C MET A 25 5.40 12.50 5.13
N PRO A 26 5.84 13.61 5.75
CA PRO A 26 4.98 14.61 6.38
C PRO A 26 4.33 15.53 5.33
N PHE A 27 3.71 14.94 4.32
CA PHE A 27 2.99 15.69 3.31
C PHE A 27 1.69 16.27 3.88
N PRO A 28 1.26 17.45 3.42
CA PRO A 28 0.06 18.15 3.91
C PRO A 28 -1.26 17.39 3.65
N TRP A 29 -1.20 16.27 2.92
CA TRP A 29 -2.32 15.36 2.70
C TRP A 29 -2.45 14.28 3.79
N PHE A 30 -1.34 13.90 4.44
CA PHE A 30 -1.33 12.85 5.48
C PHE A 30 -1.14 13.41 6.87
N TYR A 31 -0.59 14.62 6.97
CA TYR A 31 -0.36 15.32 8.22
C TYR A 31 -0.76 16.79 8.03
N ASP A 32 -1.65 17.29 8.88
CA ASP A 32 -2.05 18.69 8.88
C ASP A 32 -1.93 19.23 10.30
N LEU A 33 -1.28 20.39 10.43
CA LEU A 33 -1.16 21.11 11.71
C LEU A 33 -2.36 22.02 11.94
N GLU A 34 -3.02 22.41 10.85
CA GLU A 34 -4.18 23.28 10.87
C GLU A 34 -5.40 22.49 10.39
N TYR A 35 -6.57 22.85 10.90
CA TYR A 35 -7.80 22.21 10.47
C TYR A 35 -8.20 22.75 9.09
N THR A 36 -7.95 21.93 8.06
CA THR A 36 -8.42 22.20 6.69
C THR A 36 -9.73 21.43 6.43
N PRO A 37 -10.91 22.07 6.52
CA PRO A 37 -12.19 21.41 6.29
C PRO A 37 -12.39 21.02 4.82
N TRP A 38 -13.09 19.92 4.59
CA TRP A 38 -13.58 19.54 3.27
C TRP A 38 -15.06 19.11 3.32
N LEU A 39 -15.44 18.05 2.60
CA LEU A 39 -16.82 17.57 2.52
C LEU A 39 -17.37 17.29 3.93
N PHE A 40 -18.59 17.75 4.19
CA PHE A 40 -19.26 17.62 5.48
C PHE A 40 -18.47 18.18 6.69
N GLY A 41 -17.51 19.08 6.47
CA GLY A 41 -16.65 19.60 7.54
C GLY A 41 -15.67 18.55 8.09
N VAL A 42 -15.44 17.46 7.38
CA VAL A 42 -14.41 16.48 7.77
C VAL A 42 -13.04 17.02 7.36
N PRO A 43 -12.00 16.93 8.22
CA PRO A 43 -10.64 17.32 7.86
C PRO A 43 -10.18 16.63 6.57
N ARG A 44 -9.56 17.40 5.67
CA ARG A 44 -9.06 16.90 4.36
C ARG A 44 -8.20 15.65 4.50
N PHE A 45 -7.30 15.61 5.48
CA PHE A 45 -6.37 14.50 5.63
C PHE A 45 -7.08 13.16 5.82
N ILE A 46 -8.27 13.13 6.44
CA ILE A 46 -9.05 11.89 6.62
C ILE A 46 -9.43 11.28 5.26
N TYR A 47 -9.88 12.10 4.31
CA TYR A 47 -10.18 11.61 2.96
C TYR A 47 -8.94 11.10 2.23
N CYS A 48 -7.81 11.78 2.38
CA CYS A 48 -6.54 11.34 1.80
C CYS A 48 -6.07 10.00 2.41
N TRP A 49 -6.21 9.83 3.73
CA TRP A 49 -5.93 8.57 4.43
C TRP A 49 -6.84 7.44 3.96
N LEU A 50 -8.14 7.69 3.80
CA LEU A 50 -9.09 6.70 3.29
C LEU A 50 -8.77 6.29 1.84
N ALA A 51 -8.52 7.28 0.97
CA ALA A 51 -8.13 7.02 -0.41
C ALA A 51 -6.82 6.22 -0.50
N TYR A 52 -5.84 6.56 0.34
CA TYR A 52 -4.57 5.85 0.41
C TYR A 52 -4.71 4.43 0.97
N GLY A 53 -5.52 4.25 2.01
CA GLY A 53 -5.84 2.93 2.55
C GLY A 53 -6.48 2.02 1.50
N LEU A 54 -7.42 2.55 0.70
CA LEU A 54 -8.03 1.82 -0.41
C LEU A 54 -6.99 1.44 -1.48
N LEU A 55 -6.05 2.35 -1.79
CA LEU A 55 -4.94 2.06 -2.70
C LEU A 55 -4.11 0.88 -2.19
N VAL A 56 -3.64 0.92 -0.93
CA VAL A 56 -2.81 -0.14 -0.33
C VAL A 56 -3.56 -1.48 -0.30
N ILE A 57 -4.83 -1.49 0.09
CA ILE A 57 -5.66 -2.71 0.05
C ILE A 57 -5.75 -3.26 -1.39
N GLY A 58 -5.93 -2.39 -2.38
CA GLY A 58 -5.91 -2.75 -3.80
C GLY A 58 -4.57 -3.35 -4.23
N THR A 59 -3.45 -2.75 -3.82
CA THR A 59 -2.10 -3.26 -4.10
C THR A 59 -1.90 -4.65 -3.50
N ILE A 60 -2.33 -4.87 -2.25
CA ILE A 60 -2.28 -6.18 -1.58
C ILE A 60 -3.12 -7.21 -2.34
N ALA A 61 -4.32 -6.84 -2.79
CA ALA A 61 -5.17 -7.75 -3.57
C ALA A 61 -4.54 -8.12 -4.92
N LEU A 62 -3.88 -7.18 -5.60
CA LEU A 62 -3.13 -7.44 -6.84
C LEU A 62 -1.90 -8.32 -6.60
N TRP A 63 -1.19 -8.08 -5.50
CA TRP A 63 -0.07 -8.91 -5.08
C TRP A 63 -0.53 -10.36 -4.83
N TRP A 64 -1.57 -10.53 -4.01
CA TRP A 64 -2.15 -11.84 -3.72
C TRP A 64 -2.58 -12.59 -4.99
N ARG A 65 -3.32 -11.94 -5.89
CA ARG A 65 -3.69 -12.52 -7.19
C ARG A 65 -2.48 -12.91 -8.04
N SER A 66 -1.35 -12.25 -7.88
CA SER A 66 -0.12 -12.56 -8.60
C SER A 66 0.62 -13.75 -7.96
N CYS A 67 0.57 -13.89 -6.64
CA CYS A 67 1.08 -15.06 -5.92
C CYS A 67 0.29 -16.32 -6.29
N MET A 68 -1.04 -16.24 -6.41
CA MET A 68 -1.88 -17.39 -6.82
C MET A 68 -1.59 -17.95 -8.22
N LYS A 69 -0.81 -17.25 -9.05
CA LYS A 69 -0.40 -17.73 -10.39
C LYS A 69 0.93 -18.46 -10.39
N ARG A 70 1.53 -18.63 -9.20
CA ARG A 70 2.91 -19.08 -9.02
C ARG A 70 2.93 -20.32 -8.13
N PRO A 71 3.43 -21.45 -8.63
CA PRO A 71 3.41 -22.71 -7.88
C PRO A 71 4.20 -22.61 -6.57
N GLU A 72 5.23 -21.77 -6.51
CA GLU A 72 6.03 -21.54 -5.30
C GLU A 72 5.23 -20.97 -4.11
N TYR A 73 4.03 -20.42 -4.33
CA TYR A 73 3.15 -19.91 -3.27
C TYR A 73 1.91 -20.79 -3.02
N GLN A 74 1.81 -21.94 -3.70
CA GLN A 74 0.68 -22.87 -3.59
C GLN A 74 1.02 -24.14 -2.78
N GLU A 75 2.21 -24.20 -2.16
CA GLU A 75 2.74 -25.39 -1.45
C GLU A 75 1.86 -25.92 -0.29
N TYR A 76 0.81 -25.20 0.12
CA TYR A 76 -0.11 -25.59 1.18
C TYR A 76 -1.55 -25.82 0.71
N GLU A 77 -1.82 -25.84 -0.60
CA GLU A 77 -3.12 -26.26 -1.16
C GLU A 77 -3.13 -27.79 -1.35
N ASP A 78 -3.29 -28.53 -0.25
CA ASP A 78 -3.70 -29.95 -0.24
C ASP A 78 -5.23 -30.09 -0.39
#